data_AF-B5G7G4-F1
#
_entry.id   AF-B5G7G4-F1
#
_cell.length_a   1.000
_cell.length_b   1.000
_cell.length_c   1.000
_cell.angle_alpha   90.00
_cell.angle_beta   90.00
_cell.angle_gamma   90.00
#
_symmetry.space_group_name_H-M   'P 1'
#
loop_
_entity.id
_entity.type
_entity.pdbx_description
1 polymer ?
#
loop_
_entity_poly.entity_id
_entity_poly.type
_entity_poly.pdbx_seq_one_letter_code
_entity_poly.pdbx_strand_id
1 'polypeptide(L)'
;MGVREAVVRGRRRPRPAARPRRGVPAEAAERGGLREGRRNRGPREPGGAGGRGTGTGRAPARPPPPGAPLGVRRLLQPAPPPHGALLPSPAARYARRSTALFGSSDGRPEDRPLRAGPEDGSGGMAQETRSGGRPRRRTVLAAGVFGTAAGALGTRTAQAARPGDAGAAARSFPPDPRADRRLLARMTPEEKVGQLFVMRFHGDSATAPSDADAKANREDIGVATAAAMIARYHLGGVLYFGWTGNIRSPRQVAALSNEVQRAGLALRVPVPLLVSIDQEHGAVQRIGPPATQLPGAMALGAAALGAGGTSSGAREAAALAGRELAALGVRQDWAPDADVNVNPANPVIGVRSFGADPEAVARLVAAQVRGYQEDAGISAAVKHFPGHGDTATDSHVGFPTISHSREQWDTLDAPPFRAALAAGADVVMTGHLAFPALDASGDPATLSHPVVTGVLRGELGYDGVVTTDSLRMEGVRTKYGDDRVPVLALRAGVDLLLDPPDLGLAHRSVLAALRSGELTEERIDASVLRVLALKRRRGLFAQPYVDEGAVGDRVGTPAHRALADRLAERGTTLVVNDGTLPLRPDGGRLLVLGVDPASASGSDGPATRVLARALEAEGFRV
;
A
#
# COMPACT_ATOMS: atom_id res chain seq x y z
N MET A 1 -8.04 -64.51 19.07
CA MET A 1 -7.48 -64.55 17.69
C MET A 1 -6.94 -63.16 17.38
N GLY A 2 -5.67 -62.89 17.09
CA GLY A 2 -4.41 -63.64 17.21
C GLY A 2 -3.30 -62.61 16.88
N VAL A 3 -2.60 -62.04 17.86
CA VAL A 3 -1.32 -62.53 18.42
C VAL A 3 -0.24 -62.76 17.35
N ARG A 4 0.76 -61.85 17.31
CA ARG A 4 2.19 -62.21 17.32
C ARG A 4 2.98 -61.17 18.13
N GLU A 5 3.77 -61.68 19.07
CA GLU A 5 4.68 -60.93 19.94
C GLU A 5 6.16 -61.06 19.49
N ALA A 6 7.03 -60.38 20.25
CA ALA A 6 8.39 -60.79 20.61
C ALA A 6 9.52 -60.53 19.56
N VAL A 7 10.81 -60.35 19.92
CA VAL A 7 11.57 -60.59 21.18
C VAL A 7 12.57 -59.47 21.50
N VAL A 8 12.91 -59.29 22.79
CA VAL A 8 13.93 -58.39 23.36
C VAL A 8 15.34 -59.00 23.41
N ARG A 9 16.40 -58.20 23.16
CA ARG A 9 17.79 -58.28 23.73
C ARG A 9 18.61 -57.07 23.21
N GLY A 10 19.49 -56.35 23.92
CA GLY A 10 19.83 -56.35 25.35
C GLY A 10 21.31 -56.65 25.67
N ARG A 11 22.19 -55.62 25.73
CA ARG A 11 23.25 -55.38 26.78
C ARG A 11 24.44 -54.47 26.37
N ARG A 12 24.65 -53.43 27.18
CA ARG A 12 25.89 -52.91 27.81
C ARG A 12 27.09 -52.34 26.99
N ARG A 13 27.67 -51.27 27.58
CA ARG A 13 28.93 -50.56 27.23
C ARG A 13 30.18 -51.43 27.50
N PRO A 14 31.37 -50.99 27.03
CA PRO A 14 32.27 -50.31 27.98
C PRO A 14 33.04 -49.07 27.45
N ARG A 15 33.36 -48.17 28.39
CA ARG A 15 34.56 -47.28 28.49
C ARG A 15 35.47 -47.92 29.59
N PRO A 16 36.77 -47.57 29.83
CA PRO A 16 37.35 -46.21 29.80
C PRO A 16 38.89 -46.09 29.52
N ALA A 17 39.48 -44.93 29.91
CA ALA A 17 40.90 -44.64 30.24
C ALA A 17 41.92 -44.41 29.09
N ALA A 18 43.04 -43.65 29.26
CA ALA A 18 43.42 -42.53 30.15
C ALA A 18 44.72 -41.83 29.65
N ARG A 19 45.12 -40.67 30.23
CA ARG A 19 46.34 -39.87 29.92
C ARG A 19 47.65 -40.46 30.51
N PRO A 20 48.87 -40.04 30.05
CA PRO A 20 49.66 -38.94 30.70
C PRO A 20 50.24 -37.93 29.67
N ARG A 21 50.46 -36.60 29.90
CA ARG A 21 51.23 -35.77 30.87
C ARG A 21 52.76 -35.58 30.57
N ARG A 22 53.16 -34.37 30.11
CA ARG A 22 54.17 -33.40 30.68
C ARG A 22 54.95 -32.59 29.60
N GLY A 23 55.31 -31.34 29.92
CA GLY A 23 56.31 -30.52 29.20
C GLY A 23 56.09 -28.99 29.26
N VAL A 24 56.77 -28.29 30.19
CA VAL A 24 56.93 -26.81 30.30
C VAL A 24 58.29 -26.56 30.96
N PRO A 25 59.18 -25.67 30.44
CA PRO A 25 59.53 -24.36 31.06
C PRO A 25 59.76 -23.24 30.00
N ALA A 26 60.00 -21.93 30.28
CA ALA A 26 59.84 -21.03 31.45
C ALA A 26 60.05 -19.53 31.02
N GLU A 27 59.78 -18.57 31.93
CA GLU A 27 60.33 -17.18 32.02
C GLU A 27 60.02 -16.15 30.90
N ALA A 28 59.95 -14.82 31.11
CA ALA A 28 59.97 -13.90 32.28
C ALA A 28 59.11 -12.65 31.90
N ALA A 29 58.45 -11.80 32.71
CA ALA A 29 58.50 -11.36 34.12
C ALA A 29 59.11 -9.95 34.36
N GLU A 30 58.22 -8.96 34.53
CA GLU A 30 58.36 -7.64 35.20
C GLU A 30 56.91 -7.12 35.49
N ARG A 31 56.51 -6.32 36.51
CA ARG A 31 57.12 -5.56 37.64
C ARG A 31 57.77 -4.22 37.28
N GLY A 32 57.70 -3.15 38.09
CA GLY A 32 56.88 -2.83 39.28
C GLY A 32 55.73 -1.83 38.96
N GLY A 33 54.92 -1.30 39.88
CA GLY A 33 55.16 -0.96 41.30
C GLY A 33 55.51 0.54 41.40
N LEU A 34 54.99 1.37 42.33
CA LEU A 34 54.31 1.19 43.62
C LEU A 34 53.60 2.50 44.05
N ARG A 35 52.54 2.43 44.89
CA ARG A 35 52.18 3.31 46.05
C ARG A 35 52.11 4.84 45.83
N GLU A 36 51.49 5.71 46.64
CA GLU A 36 50.54 5.70 47.78
C GLU A 36 49.87 7.11 47.72
N GLY A 37 48.63 7.37 48.13
CA GLY A 37 48.28 7.54 49.54
C GLY A 37 47.39 8.76 49.79
N ARG A 38 46.24 8.52 50.44
CA ARG A 38 45.51 9.37 51.40
C ARG A 38 45.27 10.89 51.17
N ARG A 39 43.96 11.20 51.14
CA ARG A 39 43.20 12.15 52.02
C ARG A 39 43.34 13.68 51.82
N ASN A 40 42.18 14.27 51.49
CA ASN A 40 41.51 15.38 52.20
C ASN A 40 42.28 16.69 52.48
N ARG A 41 41.91 17.76 51.77
CA ARG A 41 41.37 19.04 52.30
C ARG A 41 41.39 20.11 51.19
N GLY A 42 40.28 20.82 51.00
CA GLY A 42 40.32 22.21 50.48
C GLY A 42 40.39 23.19 51.67
N PRO A 43 40.09 24.48 51.48
CA PRO A 43 40.09 25.27 50.24
C PRO A 43 41.13 26.42 50.32
N ARG A 44 41.34 27.18 49.23
CA ARG A 44 41.66 28.63 49.24
C ARG A 44 41.92 29.19 47.83
N GLU A 45 41.09 30.14 47.44
CA GLU A 45 41.49 31.32 46.67
C GLU A 45 42.34 32.26 47.56
N PRO A 46 43.09 33.28 47.07
CA PRO A 46 42.67 34.15 45.95
C PRO A 46 43.74 34.73 44.98
N GLY A 47 43.23 35.23 43.84
CA GLY A 47 43.55 36.57 43.33
C GLY A 47 44.83 36.81 42.49
N GLY A 48 44.69 37.56 41.39
CA GLY A 48 45.83 38.33 40.84
C GLY A 48 45.91 38.57 39.33
N ALA A 49 45.08 39.50 38.82
CA ALA A 49 45.37 40.42 37.69
C ALA A 49 45.73 39.90 36.27
N GLY A 50 45.02 40.45 35.27
CA GLY A 50 45.66 40.90 34.01
C GLY A 50 44.99 40.47 32.69
N GLY A 51 44.32 41.40 31.99
CA GLY A 51 43.91 41.23 30.59
C GLY A 51 42.67 42.04 30.19
N ARG A 52 42.83 43.02 29.29
CA ARG A 52 41.73 43.86 28.75
C ARG A 52 41.24 43.31 27.40
N GLY A 53 39.97 43.53 27.03
CA GLY A 53 39.55 43.31 25.62
C GLY A 53 38.05 43.22 25.32
N THR A 54 37.32 44.35 25.41
CA THR A 54 36.10 44.68 24.63
C THR A 54 35.04 43.59 24.35
N GLY A 55 33.87 43.72 25.00
CA GLY A 55 32.61 43.13 24.55
C GLY A 55 31.46 44.15 24.68
N THR A 56 30.65 44.31 23.63
CA THR A 56 29.50 45.23 23.62
C THR A 56 28.24 44.57 24.18
N GLY A 57 27.48 45.33 24.97
CA GLY A 57 26.46 44.77 25.87
C GLY A 57 25.09 44.48 25.25
N ARG A 58 24.35 43.62 25.94
CA ARG A 58 22.90 43.37 25.76
C ARG A 58 22.22 43.55 27.12
N ALA A 59 21.14 44.32 27.18
CA ALA A 59 20.28 44.45 28.36
C ALA A 59 18.79 44.32 27.95
N PRO A 60 17.91 43.74 28.79
CA PRO A 60 16.56 43.37 28.39
C PRO A 60 15.49 44.44 28.70
N ALA A 61 14.36 44.38 27.99
CA ALA A 61 13.18 45.23 28.22
C ALA A 61 11.97 44.44 28.78
N ARG A 62 11.09 45.16 29.48
CA ARG A 62 9.96 44.65 30.30
C ARG A 62 8.68 44.34 29.49
N PRO A 63 7.73 43.55 30.05
CA PRO A 63 6.39 43.34 29.48
C PRO A 63 5.38 44.46 29.85
N PRO A 64 4.29 44.65 29.07
CA PRO A 64 3.20 45.60 29.36
C PRO A 64 1.98 44.99 30.11
N PRO A 65 1.10 45.81 30.72
CA PRO A 65 -0.06 45.39 31.55
C PRO A 65 -1.44 45.39 30.81
N PRO A 66 -2.55 44.90 31.43
CA PRO A 66 -3.85 44.72 30.77
C PRO A 66 -4.98 45.72 31.14
N GLY A 67 -6.00 45.82 30.27
CA GLY A 67 -7.30 46.54 30.46
C GLY A 67 -7.34 47.96 29.84
N ALA A 68 -8.47 48.51 29.35
CA ALA A 68 -9.84 48.00 29.17
C ALA A 68 -10.57 48.76 28.00
N PRO A 69 -11.92 48.93 27.92
CA PRO A 69 -12.70 48.70 26.67
C PRO A 69 -13.04 49.95 25.84
N LEU A 70 -13.66 49.77 24.65
CA LEU A 70 -14.81 50.54 24.12
C LEU A 70 -15.18 50.17 22.67
N GLY A 71 -16.48 50.32 22.30
CA GLY A 71 -16.85 50.77 20.95
C GLY A 71 -17.67 49.80 20.06
N VAL A 72 -18.99 49.78 20.22
CA VAL A 72 -19.90 49.32 19.15
C VAL A 72 -19.92 50.35 18.01
N ARG A 73 -19.64 49.95 16.76
CA ARG A 73 -19.93 50.78 15.58
C ARG A 73 -20.43 49.95 14.40
N ARG A 74 -21.46 50.52 13.74
CA ARG A 74 -22.23 49.99 12.61
C ARG A 74 -21.41 49.28 11.52
N LEU A 75 -22.00 48.19 11.02
CA LEU A 75 -21.73 47.62 9.71
C LEU A 75 -21.93 48.67 8.59
N LEU A 76 -20.93 48.78 7.71
CA LEU A 76 -21.06 49.32 6.36
C LEU A 76 -20.50 48.28 5.40
N GLN A 77 -21.29 47.89 4.39
CA GLN A 77 -20.85 46.98 3.34
C GLN A 77 -19.87 47.71 2.39
N PRO A 78 -18.77 47.06 1.96
CA PRO A 78 -18.00 47.53 0.81
C PRO A 78 -18.61 47.02 -0.50
N ALA A 79 -18.67 47.89 -1.50
CA ALA A 79 -19.02 47.56 -2.88
C ALA A 79 -17.91 46.76 -3.59
N PRO A 80 -18.20 46.04 -4.69
CA PRO A 80 -17.24 45.15 -5.35
C PRO A 80 -16.16 45.92 -6.15
N PRO A 81 -14.92 45.39 -6.24
CA PRO A 81 -13.87 45.95 -7.08
C PRO A 81 -14.02 45.56 -8.57
N PRO A 82 -13.44 46.33 -9.51
CA PRO A 82 -13.60 46.12 -10.94
C PRO A 82 -12.74 44.98 -11.51
N HIS A 83 -13.11 44.51 -12.71
CA HIS A 83 -12.39 43.48 -13.46
C HIS A 83 -10.98 43.94 -13.89
N GLY A 84 -10.01 43.02 -13.89
CA GLY A 84 -8.85 43.13 -14.80
C GLY A 84 -7.44 42.85 -14.25
N ALA A 85 -7.18 41.68 -13.64
CA ALA A 85 -5.85 41.01 -13.67
C ALA A 85 -5.93 39.61 -13.03
N LEU A 86 -5.92 38.55 -13.84
CA LEU A 86 -5.82 37.17 -13.32
C LEU A 86 -4.36 36.85 -12.95
N LEU A 87 -4.02 37.04 -11.68
CA LEU A 87 -2.87 36.36 -11.08
C LEU A 87 -3.22 34.86 -10.90
N PRO A 88 -2.31 33.92 -11.20
CA PRO A 88 -2.63 32.50 -11.15
C PRO A 88 -2.88 32.03 -9.71
N SER A 89 -3.91 31.18 -9.54
CA SER A 89 -4.29 30.63 -8.25
C SER A 89 -3.18 29.74 -7.64
N PRO A 90 -3.21 29.47 -6.32
CA PRO A 90 -2.20 28.63 -5.67
C PRO A 90 -2.02 27.24 -6.31
N ALA A 91 -3.08 26.67 -6.89
CA ALA A 91 -3.04 25.39 -7.60
C ALA A 91 -2.02 25.35 -8.76
N ALA A 92 -1.81 26.47 -9.45
CA ALA A 92 -0.86 26.56 -10.57
C ALA A 92 0.62 26.44 -10.12
N ARG A 93 0.91 26.64 -8.82
CA ARG A 93 2.27 26.39 -8.27
C ARG A 93 2.51 24.93 -7.92
N TYR A 94 1.45 24.15 -7.70
CA TYR A 94 1.53 22.74 -7.31
C TYR A 94 2.02 21.87 -8.48
N ALA A 95 1.45 22.08 -9.67
CA ALA A 95 1.79 21.34 -10.89
C ALA A 95 3.26 21.43 -11.32
N ARG A 96 4.00 22.47 -10.90
CA ARG A 96 5.45 22.63 -11.18
C ARG A 96 6.38 22.05 -10.11
N ARG A 97 5.84 21.57 -8.98
CA ARG A 97 6.62 20.90 -7.92
C ARG A 97 6.40 19.39 -7.89
N SER A 98 5.22 18.89 -8.26
CA SER A 98 4.94 17.45 -8.30
C SER A 98 5.85 16.67 -9.26
N THR A 99 6.33 17.29 -10.35
CA THR A 99 7.31 16.70 -11.27
C THR A 99 8.72 16.53 -10.69
N ALA A 100 9.04 17.13 -9.54
CA ALA A 100 10.33 16.94 -8.88
C ALA A 100 10.39 15.68 -7.98
N LEU A 101 9.24 15.07 -7.67
CA LEU A 101 9.14 13.81 -6.91
C LEU A 101 8.95 12.58 -7.82
N PHE A 102 8.62 12.79 -9.09
CA PHE A 102 8.55 11.75 -10.13
C PHE A 102 9.56 12.08 -11.23
N GLY A 103 10.81 11.68 -11.02
CA GLY A 103 11.92 12.04 -11.90
C GLY A 103 11.81 11.45 -13.30
N SER A 104 11.56 12.30 -14.30
CA SER A 104 11.77 11.98 -15.71
C SER A 104 13.23 12.25 -16.09
N SER A 105 13.98 11.21 -16.48
CA SER A 105 15.30 11.37 -17.08
C SER A 105 15.16 11.82 -18.54
N ASP A 106 15.47 13.09 -18.82
CA ASP A 106 15.50 13.63 -20.19
C ASP A 106 16.60 12.96 -21.03
N GLY A 107 16.17 12.04 -21.91
CA GLY A 107 16.99 11.50 -23.00
C GLY A 107 16.31 11.77 -24.33
N ARG A 108 16.77 12.80 -25.06
CA ARG A 108 16.28 13.07 -26.43
C ARG A 108 16.75 11.95 -27.37
N PRO A 109 15.86 11.28 -28.11
CA PRO A 109 16.27 10.49 -29.26
C PRO A 109 16.54 11.44 -30.45
N GLU A 110 17.71 11.34 -31.07
CA GLU A 110 17.93 11.95 -32.39
C GLU A 110 17.30 11.08 -33.48
N ASP A 111 16.51 11.70 -34.36
CA ASP A 111 15.96 11.03 -35.54
C ASP A 111 17.07 10.62 -36.52
N ARG A 112 17.22 9.31 -36.75
CA ARG A 112 17.89 8.76 -37.93
C ARG A 112 17.02 7.69 -38.59
N PRO A 113 16.60 7.87 -39.86
CA PRO A 113 15.79 6.89 -40.56
C PRO A 113 16.65 5.67 -40.95
N LEU A 114 16.21 4.48 -40.54
CA LEU A 114 16.76 3.22 -41.04
C LEU A 114 16.34 3.01 -42.50
N ARG A 115 17.32 2.95 -43.40
CA ARG A 115 17.12 2.48 -44.78
C ARG A 115 16.85 0.98 -44.78
N ALA A 116 15.73 0.55 -45.36
CA ALA A 116 15.58 -0.81 -45.85
C ALA A 116 16.20 -0.90 -47.26
N GLY A 117 17.12 -1.85 -47.46
CA GLY A 117 17.55 -2.29 -48.79
C GLY A 117 16.61 -3.38 -49.34
N PRO A 118 16.61 -3.63 -50.66
CA PRO A 118 15.67 -4.54 -51.30
C PRO A 118 16.12 -6.00 -51.24
N GLU A 119 15.16 -6.92 -51.28
CA GLU A 119 15.36 -8.26 -51.82
C GLU A 119 14.47 -8.45 -53.05
N ASP A 120 15.10 -8.85 -54.16
CA ASP A 120 14.45 -9.19 -55.42
C ASP A 120 13.97 -10.65 -55.41
N GLY A 121 12.96 -10.94 -56.24
CA GLY A 121 13.12 -12.09 -57.13
C GLY A 121 12.14 -13.27 -56.99
N SER A 122 11.01 -13.11 -57.70
CA SER A 122 10.47 -14.10 -58.66
C SER A 122 9.42 -15.14 -58.23
N GLY A 123 8.40 -15.27 -59.09
CA GLY A 123 7.69 -16.54 -59.32
C GLY A 123 6.15 -16.50 -59.36
N GLY A 124 5.58 -16.52 -60.57
CA GLY A 124 4.30 -17.23 -60.80
C GLY A 124 3.05 -16.39 -61.13
N MET A 125 2.65 -16.41 -62.41
CA MET A 125 1.39 -15.85 -62.93
C MET A 125 0.13 -16.56 -62.38
N ALA A 126 -0.99 -15.83 -62.30
CA ALA A 126 -2.18 -16.11 -63.12
C ALA A 126 -3.17 -14.92 -63.11
N GLN A 127 -3.87 -14.72 -64.22
CA GLN A 127 -4.93 -13.71 -64.38
C GLN A 127 -6.31 -14.34 -64.04
N GLU A 128 -7.31 -13.55 -63.64
CA GLU A 128 -8.45 -13.28 -64.54
C GLU A 128 -9.51 -12.27 -64.03
N THR A 129 -9.93 -11.42 -64.98
CA THR A 129 -11.24 -10.77 -65.19
C THR A 129 -12.01 -9.97 -64.11
N ARG A 130 -12.36 -8.75 -64.55
CA ARG A 130 -13.31 -7.78 -63.97
C ARG A 130 -14.77 -8.21 -64.17
N SER A 131 -15.65 -7.90 -63.21
CA SER A 131 -16.82 -6.98 -63.34
C SER A 131 -17.50 -6.87 -61.95
N GLY A 132 -18.28 -5.87 -61.57
CA GLY A 132 -18.84 -4.73 -62.31
C GLY A 132 -20.35 -4.59 -62.03
N GLY A 133 -20.72 -4.00 -60.88
CA GLY A 133 -22.14 -3.81 -60.53
C GLY A 133 -22.35 -3.00 -59.25
N ARG A 134 -22.96 -1.81 -59.37
CA ARG A 134 -23.34 -0.92 -58.26
C ARG A 134 -24.85 -0.58 -58.36
N PRO A 135 -25.49 0.08 -57.37
CA PRO A 135 -26.53 -0.56 -56.55
C PRO A 135 -27.94 -0.02 -56.85
N ARG A 136 -28.96 -0.54 -56.15
CA ARG A 136 -30.26 0.14 -56.01
C ARG A 136 -30.69 0.26 -54.54
N ARG A 137 -31.07 1.49 -54.18
CA ARG A 137 -31.72 1.88 -52.91
C ARG A 137 -33.23 1.60 -52.98
N ARG A 138 -33.86 1.45 -51.80
CA ARG A 138 -35.24 1.83 -51.36
C ARG A 138 -35.67 0.86 -50.24
N THR A 139 -36.44 1.21 -49.21
CA THR A 139 -36.82 2.49 -48.57
C THR A 139 -37.32 2.17 -47.15
N VAL A 140 -37.14 3.08 -46.21
CA VAL A 140 -37.62 2.99 -44.81
C VAL A 140 -39.12 3.32 -44.73
N LEU A 141 -39.93 2.62 -43.91
CA LEU A 141 -40.77 3.25 -42.85
C LEU A 141 -41.65 2.27 -42.03
N ALA A 142 -41.91 2.71 -40.79
CA ALA A 142 -43.05 2.43 -39.92
C ALA A 142 -43.34 0.98 -39.45
N ALA A 143 -42.96 0.69 -38.20
CA ALA A 143 -43.65 -0.28 -37.36
C ALA A 143 -44.61 0.45 -36.42
N GLY A 144 -45.90 0.09 -36.46
CA GLY A 144 -46.92 0.58 -35.53
C GLY A 144 -47.00 -0.26 -34.26
N VAL A 145 -47.45 0.36 -33.16
CA VAL A 145 -47.71 -0.32 -31.88
C VAL A 145 -49.05 -1.06 -31.94
N PHE A 146 -49.07 -2.35 -31.58
CA PHE A 146 -50.14 -2.94 -30.77
C PHE A 146 -49.60 -4.19 -30.05
N GLY A 147 -49.82 -4.27 -28.74
CA GLY A 147 -49.34 -5.38 -27.91
C GLY A 147 -50.33 -6.53 -27.84
N THR A 148 -49.82 -7.74 -27.66
CA THR A 148 -50.56 -8.87 -27.05
C THR A 148 -49.61 -9.62 -26.12
N ALA A 149 -50.11 -9.99 -24.94
CA ALA A 149 -49.36 -10.81 -23.99
C ALA A 149 -49.51 -12.29 -24.35
N ALA A 150 -48.39 -13.01 -24.44
CA ALA A 150 -48.36 -14.46 -24.50
C ALA A 150 -47.25 -14.98 -23.57
N GLY A 151 -47.63 -15.68 -22.51
CA GLY A 151 -46.67 -16.30 -21.60
C GLY A 151 -46.02 -17.51 -22.25
N ALA A 152 -44.69 -17.56 -22.24
CA ALA A 152 -43.91 -18.74 -22.61
C ALA A 152 -43.11 -19.22 -21.39
N LEU A 153 -43.41 -20.43 -20.91
CA LEU A 153 -42.58 -21.11 -19.92
C LEU A 153 -41.25 -21.51 -20.57
N GLY A 154 -40.23 -20.66 -20.43
CA GLY A 154 -38.86 -21.01 -20.79
C GLY A 154 -38.28 -22.03 -19.81
N THR A 155 -38.35 -23.30 -20.15
CA THR A 155 -37.64 -24.37 -19.43
C THR A 155 -36.13 -24.11 -19.48
N ARG A 156 -35.55 -23.65 -18.37
CA ARG A 156 -34.10 -23.47 -18.25
C ARG A 156 -33.42 -24.83 -18.35
N THR A 157 -32.84 -25.14 -19.51
CA THR A 157 -31.86 -26.21 -19.63
C THR A 157 -30.64 -25.83 -18.81
N ALA A 158 -30.51 -26.41 -17.62
CA ALA A 158 -29.33 -26.25 -16.79
C ALA A 158 -28.11 -26.82 -17.53
N GLN A 159 -27.34 -25.93 -18.16
CA GLN A 159 -26.13 -26.31 -18.86
C GLN A 159 -25.07 -26.67 -17.81
N ALA A 160 -24.88 -27.97 -17.62
CA ALA A 160 -23.99 -28.50 -16.59
C ALA A 160 -22.57 -27.92 -16.76
N ALA A 161 -22.08 -27.24 -15.72
CA ALA A 161 -20.72 -26.75 -15.68
C ALA A 161 -19.75 -27.93 -15.84
N ARG A 162 -18.70 -27.74 -16.65
CA ARG A 162 -17.68 -28.77 -16.85
C ARG A 162 -16.92 -29.00 -15.53
N PRO A 163 -16.57 -30.26 -15.18
CA PRO A 163 -15.71 -30.53 -14.04
C PRO A 163 -14.29 -30.03 -14.34
N GLY A 164 -14.03 -28.79 -13.95
CA GLY A 164 -12.82 -28.03 -14.24
C GLY A 164 -12.85 -26.65 -13.56
N ASP A 165 -14.03 -26.01 -13.51
CA ASP A 165 -14.27 -24.75 -12.79
C ASP A 165 -14.37 -24.90 -11.26
N ALA A 166 -13.77 -25.94 -10.69
CA ALA A 166 -13.52 -26.05 -9.25
C ALA A 166 -12.34 -25.14 -8.86
N GLY A 167 -12.48 -23.84 -9.15
CA GLY A 167 -11.56 -22.79 -8.72
C GLY A 167 -11.33 -22.93 -7.22
N ALA A 168 -10.08 -22.81 -6.79
CA ALA A 168 -9.69 -23.06 -5.41
C ALA A 168 -10.45 -22.12 -4.47
N ALA A 169 -11.51 -22.63 -3.84
CA ALA A 169 -12.29 -21.92 -2.84
C ALA A 169 -11.32 -21.35 -1.80
N ALA A 170 -11.39 -20.04 -1.57
CA ALA A 170 -10.38 -19.31 -0.81
C ALA A 170 -10.20 -19.93 0.57
N ARG A 171 -9.04 -20.55 0.78
CA ARG A 171 -8.74 -21.26 2.02
C ARG A 171 -8.20 -20.27 3.04
N SER A 172 -9.07 -19.83 3.95
CA SER A 172 -8.58 -19.39 5.26
C SER A 172 -7.98 -20.61 5.95
N PHE A 173 -6.67 -20.58 6.20
CA PHE A 173 -5.98 -21.71 6.84
C PHE A 173 -6.17 -21.63 8.37
N PRO A 174 -6.36 -22.77 9.06
CA PRO A 174 -6.60 -22.77 10.49
C PRO A 174 -5.40 -22.17 11.25
N PRO A 175 -5.65 -21.40 12.32
CA PRO A 175 -4.58 -20.88 13.17
C PRO A 175 -3.86 -22.03 13.89
N ASP A 176 -2.55 -21.93 14.06
CA ASP A 176 -1.77 -22.82 14.92
C ASP A 176 -0.84 -21.99 15.84
N PRO A 177 -1.39 -21.44 16.94
CA PRO A 177 -0.60 -20.69 17.91
C PRO A 177 0.52 -21.52 18.56
N ARG A 178 0.48 -22.86 18.49
CA ARG A 178 1.55 -23.73 18.99
C ARG A 178 2.70 -23.81 17.99
N ALA A 179 2.44 -23.84 16.68
CA ALA A 179 3.48 -23.68 15.66
C ALA A 179 4.10 -22.27 15.71
N ASP A 180 3.28 -21.24 15.82
CA ASP A 180 3.76 -19.85 15.79
C ASP A 180 4.64 -19.53 17.01
N ARG A 181 4.24 -19.98 18.22
CA ARG A 181 5.11 -19.91 19.42
C ARG A 181 6.38 -20.75 19.31
N ARG A 182 6.36 -21.90 18.62
CA ARG A 182 7.56 -22.72 18.38
C ARG A 182 8.52 -22.10 17.36
N LEU A 183 8.02 -21.32 16.40
CA LEU A 183 8.84 -20.51 15.50
C LEU A 183 9.46 -19.33 16.25
N LEU A 184 8.64 -18.56 16.98
CA LEU A 184 9.08 -17.45 17.81
C LEU A 184 10.19 -17.85 18.80
N ALA A 185 10.02 -18.96 19.53
CA ALA A 185 11.00 -19.45 20.50
C ALA A 185 12.34 -19.92 19.89
N ARG A 186 12.43 -20.01 18.55
CA ARG A 186 13.69 -20.27 17.84
C ARG A 186 14.37 -19.00 17.36
N MET A 187 13.69 -17.86 17.34
CA MET A 187 14.20 -16.60 16.81
C MET A 187 15.14 -15.90 17.79
N THR A 188 16.21 -15.28 17.27
CA THR A 188 17.00 -14.29 18.05
C THR A 188 16.24 -12.96 18.12
N PRO A 189 16.63 -12.02 19.02
CA PRO A 189 16.06 -10.67 19.03
C PRO A 189 16.13 -9.96 17.67
N GLU A 190 17.20 -10.15 16.90
CA GLU A 190 17.37 -9.63 15.55
C GLU A 190 16.36 -10.23 14.57
N GLU A 191 16.14 -11.54 14.60
CA GLU A 191 15.14 -12.20 13.75
C GLU A 191 13.71 -11.80 14.14
N LYS A 192 13.42 -11.64 15.44
CA LYS A 192 12.14 -11.14 15.95
C LYS A 192 11.86 -9.72 15.46
N VAL A 193 12.83 -8.81 15.61
CA VAL A 193 12.73 -7.42 15.16
C VAL A 193 12.61 -7.35 13.63
N GLY A 194 13.36 -8.18 12.90
CA GLY A 194 13.27 -8.28 11.44
C GLY A 194 11.87 -8.60 10.93
N GLN A 195 11.14 -9.49 11.62
CA GLN A 195 9.75 -9.82 11.27
C GLN A 195 8.77 -8.65 11.39
N LEU A 196 9.17 -7.53 12.01
CA LEU A 196 8.33 -6.33 12.13
C LEU A 196 8.50 -5.35 10.97
N PHE A 197 9.45 -5.58 10.04
CA PHE A 197 9.71 -4.67 8.92
C PHE A 197 9.14 -5.19 7.60
N VAL A 198 8.53 -4.29 6.83
CA VAL A 198 8.17 -4.46 5.41
C VAL A 198 8.89 -3.41 4.58
N MET A 199 9.74 -3.83 3.63
CA MET A 199 10.61 -2.93 2.88
C MET A 199 10.50 -3.13 1.36
N ARG A 200 10.57 -2.03 0.60
CA ARG A 200 10.68 -2.05 -0.87
C ARG A 200 12.12 -2.30 -1.33
N PHE A 201 12.31 -2.62 -2.61
CA PHE A 201 13.63 -2.76 -3.23
C PHE A 201 13.54 -2.50 -4.73
N HIS A 202 14.68 -2.25 -5.38
CA HIS A 202 14.80 -2.05 -6.83
C HIS A 202 15.09 -3.34 -7.59
N GLY A 203 14.52 -3.45 -8.81
CA GLY A 203 14.74 -4.54 -9.75
C GLY A 203 13.58 -5.55 -9.86
N ASP A 204 13.62 -6.33 -10.94
CA ASP A 204 12.63 -7.34 -11.32
C ASP A 204 12.97 -8.78 -10.88
N SER A 205 14.17 -8.98 -10.31
CA SER A 205 14.63 -10.20 -9.63
C SER A 205 15.11 -9.89 -8.20
N ALA A 206 14.84 -10.79 -7.26
CA ALA A 206 15.29 -10.68 -5.89
C ALA A 206 16.76 -11.08 -5.70
N THR A 207 17.33 -11.85 -6.63
CA THR A 207 18.70 -12.40 -6.55
C THR A 207 19.64 -11.86 -7.64
N ALA A 208 19.12 -11.50 -8.83
CA ALA A 208 19.90 -11.02 -9.97
C ALA A 208 19.32 -9.72 -10.59
N PRO A 209 19.23 -8.61 -9.81
CA PRO A 209 18.83 -7.31 -10.35
C PRO A 209 19.88 -6.77 -11.36
N SER A 210 19.48 -5.80 -12.20
CA SER A 210 20.41 -5.11 -13.10
C SER A 210 21.49 -4.34 -12.33
N ASP A 211 22.61 -3.97 -12.97
CA ASP A 211 23.66 -3.17 -12.30
C ASP A 211 23.14 -1.82 -11.78
N ALA A 212 22.17 -1.21 -12.48
CA ALA A 212 21.52 0.03 -12.08
C ALA A 212 20.63 -0.17 -10.85
N ASP A 213 19.81 -1.22 -10.83
CA ASP A 213 18.97 -1.58 -9.68
C ASP A 213 19.83 -2.01 -8.48
N ALA A 214 20.91 -2.76 -8.72
CA ALA A 214 21.87 -3.15 -7.70
C ALA A 214 22.61 -1.94 -7.10
N LYS A 215 22.86 -0.89 -7.90
CA LYS A 215 23.38 0.39 -7.41
C LYS A 215 22.34 1.12 -6.57
N ALA A 216 21.11 1.27 -7.05
CA ALA A 216 20.02 1.89 -6.29
C ALA A 216 19.78 1.17 -4.96
N ASN A 217 19.77 -0.17 -4.96
CA ASN A 217 19.67 -0.98 -3.74
C ASN A 217 20.84 -0.73 -2.77
N ARG A 218 22.08 -0.58 -3.25
CA ARG A 218 23.22 -0.27 -2.37
C ARG A 218 23.07 1.10 -1.71
N GLU A 219 22.46 2.07 -2.39
CA GLU A 219 22.23 3.43 -1.90
C GLU A 219 21.04 3.51 -0.94
N ASP A 220 19.97 2.74 -1.20
CA ASP A 220 18.68 2.84 -0.50
C ASP A 220 18.48 1.80 0.63
N ILE A 221 18.96 0.56 0.43
CA ILE A 221 18.83 -0.56 1.39
C ILE A 221 20.18 -1.13 1.85
N GLY A 222 21.30 -0.52 1.45
CA GLY A 222 22.65 -0.84 1.94
C GLY A 222 23.21 -2.19 1.50
N VAL A 223 22.58 -2.86 0.52
CA VAL A 223 22.97 -4.16 -0.04
C VAL A 223 22.57 -4.23 -1.53
N ALA A 224 23.15 -5.13 -2.33
CA ALA A 224 22.90 -5.15 -3.77
C ALA A 224 21.55 -5.78 -4.21
N THR A 225 20.97 -6.68 -3.41
CA THR A 225 19.82 -7.50 -3.82
C THR A 225 18.78 -7.65 -2.72
N ALA A 226 17.52 -7.89 -3.09
CA ALA A 226 16.45 -8.11 -2.12
C ALA A 226 16.69 -9.37 -1.26
N ALA A 227 17.24 -10.44 -1.84
CA ALA A 227 17.62 -11.64 -1.11
C ALA A 227 18.69 -11.34 -0.04
N ALA A 228 19.68 -10.49 -0.35
CA ALA A 228 20.67 -10.04 0.63
C ALA A 228 20.05 -9.16 1.73
N MET A 229 19.03 -8.35 1.40
CA MET A 229 18.28 -7.55 2.38
C MET A 229 17.47 -8.44 3.33
N ILE A 230 16.71 -9.39 2.78
CA ILE A 230 15.94 -10.39 3.55
C ILE A 230 16.87 -11.19 4.47
N ALA A 231 18.05 -11.60 3.98
CA ALA A 231 19.04 -12.32 4.78
C ALA A 231 19.69 -11.47 5.89
N ARG A 232 19.97 -10.18 5.61
CA ARG A 232 20.63 -9.27 6.55
C ARG A 232 19.72 -8.76 7.67
N TYR A 233 18.44 -8.56 7.35
CA TYR A 233 17.47 -7.92 8.26
C TYR A 233 16.32 -8.85 8.67
N HIS A 234 16.34 -10.13 8.27
CA HIS A 234 15.34 -11.15 8.63
C HIS A 234 13.88 -10.69 8.42
N LEU A 235 13.63 -10.02 7.28
CA LEU A 235 12.41 -9.22 7.05
C LEU A 235 11.09 -9.98 7.24
N GLY A 236 10.07 -9.26 7.70
CA GLY A 236 8.69 -9.73 7.78
C GLY A 236 7.99 -9.73 6.42
N GLY A 237 8.21 -8.71 5.61
CA GLY A 237 7.59 -8.58 4.30
C GLY A 237 8.41 -7.75 3.30
N VAL A 238 7.90 -7.69 2.07
CA VAL A 238 8.40 -6.79 1.03
C VAL A 238 7.25 -6.05 0.35
N LEU A 239 7.52 -4.84 -0.11
CA LEU A 239 6.56 -3.96 -0.78
C LEU A 239 6.97 -3.73 -2.24
N TYR A 240 6.04 -3.95 -3.18
CA TYR A 240 6.27 -3.70 -4.61
C TYR A 240 5.77 -2.32 -5.05
N PHE A 241 6.57 -1.66 -5.89
CA PHE A 241 6.19 -0.46 -6.64
C PHE A 241 6.53 -0.61 -8.13
N GLY A 242 5.87 0.19 -8.97
CA GLY A 242 6.20 0.26 -10.40
C GLY A 242 7.52 1.00 -10.66
N TRP A 243 7.73 2.12 -9.96
CA TRP A 243 8.91 2.99 -10.14
C TRP A 243 10.22 2.39 -9.62
N THR A 244 10.16 1.36 -8.76
CA THR A 244 11.32 0.55 -8.36
C THR A 244 11.66 -0.56 -9.36
N GLY A 245 10.89 -0.73 -10.44
CA GLY A 245 11.11 -1.76 -11.45
C GLY A 245 10.61 -3.17 -11.07
N ASN A 246 9.91 -3.34 -9.94
CA ASN A 246 9.42 -4.65 -9.51
C ASN A 246 8.31 -5.21 -10.42
N ILE A 247 7.64 -4.34 -11.21
CA ILE A 247 6.42 -4.65 -11.95
C ILE A 247 6.66 -4.37 -13.43
N ARG A 248 6.95 -5.41 -14.21
CA ARG A 248 7.16 -5.35 -15.67
C ARG A 248 6.14 -6.15 -16.45
N SER A 249 5.72 -7.30 -15.92
CA SER A 249 4.60 -8.09 -16.45
C SER A 249 4.06 -9.03 -15.36
N PRO A 250 2.78 -9.46 -15.44
CA PRO A 250 2.21 -10.45 -14.53
C PRO A 250 3.12 -11.67 -14.29
N ARG A 251 3.64 -12.30 -15.35
CA ARG A 251 4.49 -13.49 -15.19
C ARG A 251 5.82 -13.19 -14.48
N GLN A 252 6.41 -12.02 -14.72
CA GLN A 252 7.62 -11.59 -14.01
C GLN A 252 7.34 -11.32 -12.53
N VAL A 253 6.20 -10.70 -12.17
CA VAL A 253 5.83 -10.49 -10.75
C VAL A 253 5.65 -11.82 -10.03
N ALA A 254 5.03 -12.82 -10.66
CA ALA A 254 4.91 -14.17 -10.10
C ALA A 254 6.27 -14.84 -9.84
N ALA A 255 7.21 -14.70 -10.79
CA ALA A 255 8.58 -15.20 -10.63
C ALA A 255 9.34 -14.47 -9.49
N LEU A 256 9.23 -13.14 -9.44
CA LEU A 256 9.82 -12.32 -8.37
C LEU A 256 9.29 -12.70 -6.99
N SER A 257 7.97 -12.88 -6.86
CA SER A 257 7.34 -13.39 -5.63
C SER A 257 7.92 -14.75 -5.24
N ASN A 258 8.07 -15.68 -6.18
CA ASN A 258 8.68 -16.98 -5.92
C ASN A 258 10.14 -16.86 -5.43
N GLU A 259 10.95 -15.95 -6.00
CA GLU A 259 12.32 -15.70 -5.53
C GLU A 259 12.38 -15.10 -4.12
N VAL A 260 11.50 -14.14 -3.81
CA VAL A 260 11.37 -13.56 -2.47
C VAL A 260 11.03 -14.63 -1.43
N GLN A 261 10.13 -15.56 -1.75
CA GLN A 261 9.79 -16.67 -0.85
C GLN A 261 10.96 -17.64 -0.66
N ARG A 262 11.72 -17.96 -1.73
CA ARG A 262 12.96 -18.75 -1.61
C ARG A 262 13.96 -18.10 -0.66
N ALA A 263 14.12 -16.77 -0.72
CA ALA A 263 15.04 -16.04 0.16
C ALA A 263 14.64 -16.12 1.64
N GLY A 264 13.35 -15.97 1.98
CA GLY A 264 12.87 -16.11 3.37
C GLY A 264 12.92 -17.54 3.91
N LEU A 265 12.67 -18.53 3.04
CA LEU A 265 12.70 -19.94 3.42
C LEU A 265 14.12 -20.52 3.51
N ALA A 266 15.13 -19.81 2.96
CA ALA A 266 16.55 -20.12 3.12
C ALA A 266 17.15 -19.60 4.45
N LEU A 267 16.40 -18.85 5.25
CA LEU A 267 16.86 -18.34 6.55
C LEU A 267 17.00 -19.45 7.61
N ARG A 268 17.84 -19.20 8.62
CA ARG A 268 18.09 -20.10 9.78
C ARG A 268 16.80 -20.50 10.52
N VAL A 269 15.87 -19.57 10.63
CA VAL A 269 14.46 -19.82 10.98
C VAL A 269 13.64 -19.55 9.71
N PRO A 270 13.24 -20.59 8.94
CA PRO A 270 12.49 -20.39 7.71
C PRO A 270 11.13 -19.75 8.00
N VAL A 271 10.90 -18.55 7.47
CA VAL A 271 9.62 -17.84 7.54
C VAL A 271 9.31 -17.26 6.17
N PRO A 272 8.13 -17.54 5.58
CA PRO A 272 7.74 -16.95 4.30
C PRO A 272 7.51 -15.44 4.46
N LEU A 273 7.74 -14.68 3.39
CA LEU A 273 7.58 -13.22 3.37
C LEU A 273 6.13 -12.85 3.12
N LEU A 274 5.70 -11.76 3.75
CA LEU A 274 4.47 -11.07 3.38
C LEU A 274 4.77 -10.19 2.16
N VAL A 275 4.35 -10.62 0.97
CA VAL A 275 4.49 -9.82 -0.27
C VAL A 275 3.26 -8.92 -0.40
N SER A 276 3.46 -7.60 -0.42
CA SER A 276 2.39 -6.58 -0.41
C SER A 276 2.52 -5.49 -1.47
N ILE A 277 1.40 -4.80 -1.74
CA ILE A 277 1.26 -3.78 -2.79
C ILE A 277 0.10 -2.81 -2.46
N ASP A 278 0.07 -1.62 -3.04
CA ASP A 278 -1.11 -0.72 -3.04
C ASP A 278 -1.89 -0.85 -4.36
N GLN A 279 -2.81 -1.80 -4.46
CA GLN A 279 -3.65 -1.99 -5.66
C GLN A 279 -5.10 -1.56 -5.39
N GLU A 280 -5.30 -0.35 -4.86
CA GLU A 280 -6.63 0.25 -4.61
C GLU A 280 -7.51 0.35 -5.87
N HIS A 281 -6.89 0.32 -7.05
CA HIS A 281 -7.46 0.59 -8.36
C HIS A 281 -7.92 2.05 -8.56
N GLY A 282 -8.48 2.38 -9.73
CA GLY A 282 -8.72 3.76 -10.13
C GLY A 282 -7.43 4.59 -10.17
N ALA A 283 -7.35 5.62 -9.33
CA ALA A 283 -6.21 6.54 -9.28
C ALA A 283 -4.95 5.94 -8.64
N VAL A 284 -5.08 4.96 -7.74
CA VAL A 284 -3.94 4.34 -7.04
C VAL A 284 -3.83 2.89 -7.44
N GLN A 285 -2.95 2.64 -8.40
CA GLN A 285 -2.72 1.31 -8.96
C GLN A 285 -1.22 1.13 -9.25
N ARG A 286 -0.74 -0.11 -9.23
CA ARG A 286 0.67 -0.44 -9.46
C ARG A 286 0.84 -1.45 -10.60
N ILE A 287 -0.04 -2.44 -10.69
CA ILE A 287 -0.07 -3.42 -11.78
C ILE A 287 -1.05 -2.95 -12.84
N GLY A 288 -0.51 -2.54 -13.99
CA GLY A 288 -1.26 -2.15 -15.18
C GLY A 288 -1.58 -3.33 -16.12
N PRO A 289 -2.03 -3.05 -17.36
CA PRO A 289 -2.32 -4.09 -18.35
C PRO A 289 -1.12 -5.03 -18.59
N PRO A 290 -1.38 -6.33 -18.88
CA PRO A 290 -2.68 -6.93 -19.16
C PRO A 290 -3.52 -7.28 -17.92
N ALA A 291 -3.07 -6.99 -16.70
CA ALA A 291 -3.91 -7.17 -15.50
C ALA A 291 -5.17 -6.29 -15.55
N THR A 292 -6.23 -6.72 -14.89
CA THR A 292 -7.55 -6.09 -15.02
C THR A 292 -7.58 -4.72 -14.33
N GLN A 293 -8.05 -3.72 -15.06
CA GLN A 293 -8.16 -2.33 -14.59
C GLN A 293 -9.57 -2.12 -14.03
N LEU A 294 -9.73 -2.12 -12.70
CA LEU A 294 -11.03 -1.92 -12.04
C LEU A 294 -11.33 -0.43 -11.80
N PRO A 295 -12.61 -0.04 -11.70
CA PRO A 295 -12.99 1.28 -11.20
C PRO A 295 -12.53 1.48 -9.74
N GLY A 296 -12.11 2.71 -9.41
CA GLY A 296 -11.72 3.09 -8.05
C GLY A 296 -12.91 3.22 -7.09
N ALA A 297 -12.60 3.40 -5.81
CA ALA A 297 -13.60 3.39 -4.73
C ALA A 297 -14.78 4.35 -4.95
N MET A 298 -14.56 5.60 -5.35
CA MET A 298 -15.66 6.56 -5.56
C MET A 298 -16.61 6.13 -6.68
N ALA A 299 -16.09 5.51 -7.74
CA ALA A 299 -16.90 4.96 -8.82
C ALA A 299 -17.68 3.71 -8.38
N LEU A 300 -17.09 2.87 -7.50
CA LEU A 300 -17.81 1.78 -6.85
C LEU A 300 -18.89 2.29 -5.88
N GLY A 301 -18.67 3.42 -5.21
CA GLY A 301 -19.65 4.12 -4.39
C GLY A 301 -20.83 4.64 -5.20
N ALA A 302 -20.56 5.33 -6.32
CA ALA A 302 -21.57 5.75 -7.28
C ALA A 302 -22.38 4.56 -7.83
N ALA A 303 -21.71 3.47 -8.21
CA ALA A 303 -22.34 2.23 -8.67
C ALA A 303 -23.25 1.61 -7.60
N ALA A 304 -22.84 1.64 -6.34
CA ALA A 304 -23.64 1.16 -5.22
C ALA A 304 -24.88 2.04 -5.01
N LEU A 305 -24.75 3.37 -5.06
CA LEU A 305 -25.89 4.29 -4.97
C LEU A 305 -26.91 4.06 -6.09
N GLY A 306 -26.45 3.97 -7.35
CA GLY A 306 -27.31 3.67 -8.50
C GLY A 306 -28.01 2.30 -8.42
N ALA A 307 -27.43 1.36 -7.68
CA ALA A 307 -27.99 0.03 -7.41
C ALA A 307 -28.83 -0.04 -6.11
N GLY A 308 -29.25 1.09 -5.52
CA GLY A 308 -30.07 1.11 -4.30
C GLY A 308 -29.29 0.84 -3.02
N GLY A 309 -27.99 1.14 -2.99
CA GLY A 309 -27.10 1.00 -1.84
C GLY A 309 -26.41 -0.36 -1.70
N THR A 310 -26.53 -1.26 -2.69
CA THR A 310 -25.94 -2.61 -2.63
C THR A 310 -24.41 -2.58 -2.71
N SER A 311 -23.74 -3.29 -1.81
CA SER A 311 -22.27 -3.39 -1.77
C SER A 311 -21.66 -4.58 -2.53
N SER A 312 -22.46 -5.32 -3.31
CA SER A 312 -21.99 -6.50 -4.07
C SER A 312 -20.89 -6.14 -5.07
N GLY A 313 -21.02 -5.04 -5.80
CA GLY A 313 -20.00 -4.59 -6.76
C GLY A 313 -18.63 -4.32 -6.13
N ALA A 314 -18.60 -3.79 -4.89
CA ALA A 314 -17.36 -3.60 -4.15
C ALA A 314 -16.73 -4.93 -3.71
N ARG A 315 -17.55 -5.90 -3.25
CA ARG A 315 -17.08 -7.27 -2.95
C ARG A 315 -16.54 -7.97 -4.20
N GLU A 316 -17.28 -7.90 -5.31
CA GLU A 316 -16.90 -8.47 -6.61
C GLU A 316 -15.58 -7.88 -7.14
N ALA A 317 -15.39 -6.56 -7.04
CA ALA A 317 -14.15 -5.89 -7.40
C ALA A 317 -12.95 -6.39 -6.57
N ALA A 318 -13.04 -6.34 -5.24
CA ALA A 318 -11.97 -6.79 -4.35
C ALA A 318 -11.68 -8.30 -4.49
N ALA A 319 -12.70 -9.11 -4.74
CA ALA A 319 -12.55 -10.53 -5.01
C ALA A 319 -11.82 -10.80 -6.33
N LEU A 320 -12.04 -10.00 -7.37
CA LEU A 320 -11.28 -10.07 -8.63
C LEU A 320 -9.84 -9.62 -8.42
N ALA A 321 -9.65 -8.41 -7.88
CA ALA A 321 -8.35 -7.81 -7.60
C ALA A 321 -7.47 -8.77 -6.79
N GLY A 322 -8.00 -9.27 -5.67
CA GLY A 322 -7.32 -10.21 -4.81
C GLY A 322 -6.98 -11.54 -5.49
N ARG A 323 -7.82 -12.05 -6.41
CA ARG A 323 -7.51 -13.29 -7.16
C ARG A 323 -6.38 -13.08 -8.16
N GLU A 324 -6.33 -11.93 -8.83
CA GLU A 324 -5.20 -11.60 -9.72
C GLU A 324 -3.92 -11.44 -8.89
N LEU A 325 -3.93 -10.63 -7.82
CA LEU A 325 -2.82 -10.50 -6.88
C LEU A 325 -2.36 -11.85 -6.32
N ALA A 326 -3.30 -12.74 -5.96
CA ALA A 326 -2.99 -14.06 -5.45
C ALA A 326 -2.29 -14.96 -6.47
N ALA A 327 -2.62 -14.84 -7.76
CA ALA A 327 -1.92 -15.55 -8.85
C ALA A 327 -0.49 -15.01 -9.07
N LEU A 328 -0.23 -13.76 -8.68
CA LEU A 328 1.07 -13.10 -8.75
C LEU A 328 1.96 -13.30 -7.51
N GLY A 329 1.49 -14.08 -6.53
CA GLY A 329 2.22 -14.33 -5.27
C GLY A 329 2.12 -13.21 -4.24
N VAL A 330 1.42 -12.11 -4.56
CA VAL A 330 1.02 -11.11 -3.58
C VAL A 330 0.00 -11.73 -2.63
N ARG A 331 0.15 -11.46 -1.33
CA ARG A 331 -0.72 -12.02 -0.26
C ARG A 331 -1.32 -10.96 0.64
N GLN A 332 -1.04 -9.69 0.37
CA GLN A 332 -1.62 -8.56 1.07
C GLN A 332 -1.77 -7.38 0.12
N ASP A 333 -2.95 -6.77 0.13
CA ASP A 333 -3.21 -5.50 -0.54
C ASP A 333 -3.40 -4.41 0.53
N TRP A 334 -2.84 -3.23 0.29
CA TRP A 334 -3.01 -2.06 1.15
C TRP A 334 -4.34 -1.35 0.85
N ALA A 335 -5.43 -2.11 0.87
CA ALA A 335 -6.79 -1.68 0.57
C ALA A 335 -7.79 -2.48 1.44
N PRO A 336 -9.03 -2.00 1.69
CA PRO A 336 -9.63 -0.73 1.21
C PRO A 336 -9.15 0.53 1.92
N ASP A 337 -9.25 1.66 1.21
CA ASP A 337 -9.39 2.98 1.82
C ASP A 337 -10.77 3.08 2.50
N ALA A 338 -10.80 3.61 3.71
CA ALA A 338 -11.97 3.73 4.58
C ALA A 338 -12.20 5.15 5.09
N ASP A 339 -11.49 6.13 4.54
CA ASP A 339 -11.67 7.52 4.89
C ASP A 339 -12.97 8.04 4.28
N VAL A 340 -13.73 8.86 5.02
CA VAL A 340 -14.98 9.46 4.53
C VAL A 340 -14.66 10.85 3.97
N ASN A 341 -14.73 11.02 2.65
CA ASN A 341 -14.28 12.25 1.98
C ASN A 341 -15.30 13.39 2.13
N VAL A 342 -15.49 13.87 3.36
CA VAL A 342 -16.40 14.97 3.73
C VAL A 342 -15.89 16.33 3.25
N ASN A 343 -14.58 16.49 3.03
CA ASN A 343 -13.97 17.70 2.48
C ASN A 343 -13.80 17.60 0.95
N PRO A 344 -14.55 18.38 0.14
CA PRO A 344 -14.41 18.35 -1.32
C PRO A 344 -13.06 18.88 -1.84
N ALA A 345 -12.30 19.57 -0.99
CA ALA A 345 -10.96 20.08 -1.30
C ALA A 345 -9.83 19.17 -0.77
N ASN A 346 -10.15 17.97 -0.27
CA ASN A 346 -9.15 17.01 0.21
C ASN A 346 -8.18 16.62 -0.93
N PRO A 347 -6.86 16.90 -0.80
CA PRO A 347 -5.91 16.72 -1.89
C PRO A 347 -5.37 15.29 -2.03
N VAL A 348 -5.60 14.41 -1.03
CA VAL A 348 -4.91 13.11 -0.91
C VAL A 348 -5.86 11.91 -0.92
N ILE A 349 -7.11 12.07 -0.47
CA ILE A 349 -8.14 11.01 -0.52
C ILE A 349 -8.96 11.15 -1.81
N GLY A 350 -9.89 12.11 -1.88
CA GLY A 350 -10.70 12.38 -3.06
C GLY A 350 -11.39 11.11 -3.59
N VAL A 351 -11.09 10.75 -4.85
CA VAL A 351 -11.65 9.57 -5.54
C VAL A 351 -11.23 8.20 -4.97
N ARG A 352 -10.27 8.17 -4.02
CA ARG A 352 -9.84 6.97 -3.29
C ARG A 352 -10.81 6.54 -2.19
N SER A 353 -11.63 7.46 -1.68
CA SER A 353 -12.75 7.14 -0.79
C SER A 353 -13.95 6.65 -1.60
N PHE A 354 -14.82 5.83 -0.99
CA PHE A 354 -16.12 5.48 -1.56
C PHE A 354 -17.11 6.65 -1.60
N GLY A 355 -16.90 7.73 -0.84
CA GLY A 355 -17.76 8.90 -0.83
C GLY A 355 -17.77 9.68 0.48
N ALA A 356 -18.77 10.54 0.65
CA ALA A 356 -18.91 11.44 1.81
C ALA A 356 -19.96 10.97 2.86
N ASP A 357 -20.67 9.86 2.62
CA ASP A 357 -21.63 9.28 3.57
C ASP A 357 -20.96 8.17 4.41
N PRO A 358 -20.79 8.35 5.74
CA PRO A 358 -20.12 7.37 6.59
C PRO A 358 -20.73 5.97 6.54
N GLU A 359 -22.07 5.85 6.41
CA GLU A 359 -22.72 4.55 6.37
C GLU A 359 -22.49 3.82 5.04
N ALA A 360 -22.57 4.52 3.91
CA ALA A 360 -22.23 3.95 2.60
C ALA A 360 -20.76 3.52 2.54
N VAL A 361 -19.84 4.37 3.00
CA VAL A 361 -18.41 4.02 3.08
C VAL A 361 -18.23 2.77 3.95
N ALA A 362 -18.85 2.71 5.13
CA ALA A 362 -18.78 1.55 6.02
C ALA A 362 -19.30 0.25 5.38
N ARG A 363 -20.42 0.29 4.66
CA ARG A 363 -20.97 -0.88 3.94
C ARG A 363 -20.04 -1.37 2.82
N LEU A 364 -19.35 -0.46 2.14
CA LEU A 364 -18.48 -0.75 0.99
C LEU A 364 -17.08 -1.22 1.42
N VAL A 365 -16.50 -0.59 2.44
CA VAL A 365 -15.27 -1.03 3.11
C VAL A 365 -15.41 -2.46 3.61
N ALA A 366 -16.47 -2.76 4.37
CA ALA A 366 -16.73 -4.10 4.87
C ALA A 366 -16.96 -5.13 3.74
N ALA A 367 -17.46 -4.69 2.57
CA ALA A 367 -17.59 -5.54 1.40
C ALA A 367 -16.25 -5.82 0.70
N GLN A 368 -15.37 -4.83 0.56
CA GLN A 368 -14.02 -5.05 0.03
C GLN A 368 -13.17 -5.92 0.96
N VAL A 369 -13.22 -5.70 2.28
CA VAL A 369 -12.54 -6.59 3.26
C VAL A 369 -12.94 -8.04 3.03
N ARG A 370 -14.23 -8.34 2.86
CA ARG A 370 -14.70 -9.70 2.55
C ARG A 370 -14.29 -10.18 1.15
N GLY A 371 -14.31 -9.33 0.13
CA GLY A 371 -13.85 -9.68 -1.22
C GLY A 371 -12.38 -10.14 -1.23
N TYR A 372 -11.48 -9.34 -0.64
CA TYR A 372 -10.06 -9.70 -0.52
C TYR A 372 -9.85 -10.96 0.34
N GLN A 373 -10.52 -11.02 1.50
CA GLN A 373 -10.19 -12.02 2.53
C GLN A 373 -10.97 -13.34 2.44
N GLU A 374 -12.26 -13.29 2.11
CA GLU A 374 -13.15 -14.46 2.04
C GLU A 374 -13.22 -15.05 0.62
N ASP A 375 -13.15 -14.22 -0.43
CA ASP A 375 -13.37 -14.67 -1.81
C ASP A 375 -12.07 -14.83 -2.62
N ALA A 376 -11.02 -14.08 -2.28
CA ALA A 376 -9.70 -14.14 -2.91
C ALA A 376 -8.62 -14.78 -2.01
N GLY A 377 -8.78 -14.73 -0.69
CA GLY A 377 -7.87 -15.34 0.26
C GLY A 377 -6.59 -14.55 0.57
N ILE A 378 -6.51 -13.26 0.19
CA ILE A 378 -5.40 -12.35 0.55
C ILE A 378 -5.77 -11.46 1.74
N SER A 379 -4.78 -10.87 2.41
CA SER A 379 -5.02 -9.90 3.48
C SER A 379 -5.51 -8.57 2.90
N ALA A 380 -6.57 -8.02 3.48
CA ALA A 380 -6.90 -6.60 3.34
C ALA A 380 -6.15 -5.78 4.40
N ALA A 381 -5.94 -4.49 4.14
CA ALA A 381 -5.44 -3.55 5.13
C ALA A 381 -6.21 -2.23 5.05
N VAL A 382 -6.99 -1.96 6.10
CA VAL A 382 -7.95 -0.86 6.12
C VAL A 382 -7.26 0.43 6.59
N LYS A 383 -7.43 1.53 5.85
CA LYS A 383 -6.63 2.76 6.02
C LYS A 383 -7.47 4.04 5.82
N HIS A 384 -7.08 5.21 6.37
CA HIS A 384 -5.87 5.48 7.16
C HIS A 384 -6.30 5.87 8.60
N PHE A 385 -6.28 4.91 9.53
CA PHE A 385 -6.81 5.08 10.89
C PHE A 385 -6.09 6.23 11.64
N PRO A 386 -6.81 7.14 12.33
CA PRO A 386 -8.23 7.09 12.72
C PRO A 386 -9.23 7.72 11.74
N GLY A 387 -8.78 8.16 10.56
CA GLY A 387 -9.58 8.85 9.54
C GLY A 387 -8.85 10.05 8.95
N HIS A 388 -8.69 10.10 7.63
CA HIS A 388 -7.95 11.13 6.87
C HIS A 388 -8.85 11.95 5.91
N GLY A 389 -10.17 11.76 6.03
CA GLY A 389 -11.16 12.24 5.06
C GLY A 389 -11.43 13.74 5.01
N ASP A 390 -11.11 14.47 6.10
CA ASP A 390 -11.34 15.93 6.21
C ASP A 390 -10.07 16.79 5.99
N THR A 391 -8.90 16.19 5.70
CA THR A 391 -7.66 16.95 5.60
C THR A 391 -7.65 17.96 4.43
N ALA A 392 -7.04 19.13 4.66
CA ALA A 392 -6.64 20.07 3.60
C ALA A 392 -5.13 19.98 3.24
N THR A 393 -4.38 19.10 3.93
CA THR A 393 -2.93 18.92 3.78
C THR A 393 -2.62 17.47 3.43
N ASP A 394 -1.78 17.27 2.41
CA ASP A 394 -1.27 15.94 2.04
C ASP A 394 -0.14 15.50 3.00
N SER A 395 -0.28 14.32 3.61
CA SER A 395 0.68 13.70 4.54
C SER A 395 2.02 13.31 3.89
N HIS A 396 2.10 13.24 2.56
CA HIS A 396 3.37 12.98 1.87
C HIS A 396 4.35 14.16 1.96
N VAL A 397 3.84 15.39 2.08
CA VAL A 397 4.60 16.66 1.97
C VAL A 397 4.30 17.64 3.12
N GLY A 398 3.76 17.15 4.22
CA GLY A 398 3.34 17.96 5.36
C GLY A 398 2.73 17.14 6.48
N PHE A 399 2.36 17.80 7.58
CA PHE A 399 1.73 17.15 8.73
C PHE A 399 0.26 17.60 8.88
N PRO A 400 -0.70 16.79 8.41
CA PRO A 400 -2.12 17.09 8.53
C PRO A 400 -2.62 16.98 9.98
N THR A 401 -3.66 17.75 10.29
CA THR A 401 -4.36 17.72 11.57
C THR A 401 -5.86 17.66 11.29
N ILE A 402 -6.55 16.66 11.83
CA ILE A 402 -8.01 16.55 11.78
C ILE A 402 -8.58 17.20 13.04
N SER A 403 -9.45 18.19 12.86
CA SER A 403 -9.99 19.04 13.94
C SER A 403 -11.38 18.59 14.45
N HIS A 404 -11.88 17.45 13.96
CA HIS A 404 -13.12 16.84 14.44
C HIS A 404 -13.12 16.65 15.96
N SER A 405 -14.27 16.92 16.59
CA SER A 405 -14.52 16.54 18.00
C SER A 405 -14.60 15.02 18.15
N ARG A 406 -14.66 14.54 19.40
CA ARG A 406 -14.85 13.11 19.69
C ARG A 406 -16.17 12.60 19.12
N GLU A 407 -17.24 13.38 19.23
CA GLU A 407 -18.57 13.08 18.70
C GLU A 407 -18.60 13.05 17.16
N GLN A 408 -17.87 13.98 16.52
CA GLN A 408 -17.68 13.98 15.07
C GLN A 408 -16.88 12.74 14.63
N TRP A 409 -15.81 12.38 15.33
CA TRP A 409 -15.08 11.14 15.05
C TRP A 409 -15.98 9.91 15.18
N ASP A 410 -16.78 9.82 16.25
CA ASP A 410 -17.68 8.71 16.50
C ASP A 410 -18.79 8.56 15.44
N THR A 411 -19.15 9.63 14.72
CA THR A 411 -20.23 9.65 13.70
C THR A 411 -19.76 9.74 12.25
N LEU A 412 -18.56 10.27 11.99
CA LEU A 412 -18.00 10.46 10.64
C LEU A 412 -16.87 9.48 10.34
N ASP A 413 -15.80 9.48 11.12
CA ASP A 413 -14.57 8.74 10.79
C ASP A 413 -14.56 7.29 11.30
N ALA A 414 -15.12 7.04 12.49
CA ALA A 414 -15.14 5.73 13.13
C ALA A 414 -16.03 4.66 12.45
N PRO A 415 -17.19 4.97 11.83
CA PRO A 415 -18.09 3.94 11.30
C PRO A 415 -17.46 2.99 10.27
N PRO A 416 -16.66 3.45 9.29
CA PRO A 416 -15.96 2.55 8.36
C PRO A 416 -14.98 1.60 9.05
N PHE A 417 -14.19 2.07 10.02
CA PHE A 417 -13.28 1.21 10.78
C PHE A 417 -14.06 0.20 11.63
N ARG A 418 -15.14 0.60 12.31
CA ARG A 418 -16.03 -0.32 13.04
C ARG A 418 -16.57 -1.43 12.14
N ALA A 419 -17.01 -1.09 10.92
CA ALA A 419 -17.52 -2.06 9.95
C ALA A 419 -16.43 -2.98 9.37
N ALA A 420 -15.22 -2.46 9.16
CA ALA A 420 -14.05 -3.26 8.79
C ALA A 420 -13.65 -4.28 9.87
N LEU A 421 -13.59 -3.84 11.12
CA LEU A 421 -13.28 -4.68 12.28
C LEU A 421 -14.34 -5.78 12.45
N ALA A 422 -15.63 -5.44 12.34
CA ALA A 422 -16.73 -6.40 12.35
C ALA A 422 -16.72 -7.36 11.14
N ALA A 423 -16.16 -6.94 10.00
CA ALA A 423 -15.89 -7.80 8.84
C ALA A 423 -14.62 -8.66 8.99
N GLY A 424 -13.90 -8.56 10.12
CA GLY A 424 -12.72 -9.36 10.42
C GLY A 424 -11.47 -8.94 9.62
N ALA A 425 -11.29 -7.64 9.36
CA ALA A 425 -10.08 -7.12 8.73
C ALA A 425 -8.80 -7.63 9.43
N ASP A 426 -7.84 -8.12 8.63
CA ASP A 426 -6.59 -8.70 9.10
C ASP A 426 -5.57 -7.63 9.55
N VAL A 427 -5.58 -6.48 8.87
CA VAL A 427 -4.64 -5.38 9.06
C VAL A 427 -5.40 -4.04 9.14
N VAL A 428 -4.95 -3.17 10.03
CA VAL A 428 -5.32 -1.74 10.07
C VAL A 428 -4.05 -0.91 9.92
N MET A 429 -4.06 0.04 8.99
CA MET A 429 -2.96 0.97 8.74
C MET A 429 -3.27 2.32 9.36
N THR A 430 -2.30 2.86 10.09
CA THR A 430 -2.40 4.15 10.79
C THR A 430 -1.90 5.30 9.93
N GLY A 431 -2.68 6.37 9.82
CA GLY A 431 -2.31 7.58 9.09
C GLY A 431 -1.32 8.47 9.84
N HIS A 432 -0.54 9.24 9.09
CA HIS A 432 0.45 10.19 9.63
C HIS A 432 -0.15 11.58 9.85
N LEU A 433 -1.19 11.64 10.70
CA LEU A 433 -1.99 12.83 10.99
C LEU A 433 -2.15 13.05 12.50
N ALA A 434 -2.24 14.30 12.96
CA ALA A 434 -2.65 14.61 14.33
C ALA A 434 -4.18 14.58 14.46
N PHE A 435 -4.69 14.09 15.59
CA PHE A 435 -6.13 14.08 15.90
C PHE A 435 -6.35 14.55 17.35
N PRO A 436 -6.37 15.88 17.63
CA PRO A 436 -6.32 16.42 18.99
C PRO A 436 -7.46 15.97 19.93
N ALA A 437 -8.62 15.59 19.40
CA ALA A 437 -9.73 15.07 20.18
C ALA A 437 -9.54 13.61 20.66
N LEU A 438 -8.59 12.87 20.08
CA LEU A 438 -8.20 11.53 20.51
C LEU A 438 -6.85 11.53 21.24
N ASP A 439 -5.92 12.42 20.86
CA ASP A 439 -4.67 12.66 21.57
C ASP A 439 -4.21 14.13 21.44
N ALA A 440 -4.19 14.84 22.57
CA ALA A 440 -3.76 16.23 22.66
C ALA A 440 -2.22 16.43 22.59
N SER A 441 -1.42 15.36 22.50
CA SER A 441 0.05 15.42 22.36
C SER A 441 0.54 16.14 21.09
N GLY A 442 -0.32 16.22 20.07
CA GLY A 442 0.03 16.65 18.72
C GLY A 442 0.94 15.65 17.98
N ASP A 443 1.10 14.43 18.47
CA ASP A 443 1.82 13.37 17.76
C ASP A 443 1.00 12.84 16.57
N PRO A 444 1.67 12.34 15.51
CA PRO A 444 1.00 11.56 14.47
C PRO A 444 0.29 10.35 15.11
N ALA A 445 -0.92 10.03 14.65
CA ALA A 445 -1.70 8.89 15.14
C ALA A 445 -0.89 7.58 15.16
N THR A 446 -0.05 7.33 14.14
CA THR A 446 0.92 6.22 14.08
C THR A 446 1.85 6.09 15.30
N LEU A 447 2.19 7.21 15.95
CA LEU A 447 3.08 7.27 17.12
C LEU A 447 2.31 7.46 18.44
N SER A 448 1.00 7.67 18.39
CA SER A 448 0.16 7.96 19.54
C SER A 448 -0.30 6.66 20.23
N HIS A 449 0.18 6.42 21.44
CA HIS A 449 -0.31 5.32 22.29
C HIS A 449 -1.80 5.47 22.65
N PRO A 450 -2.34 6.67 22.98
CA PRO A 450 -3.78 6.87 23.14
C PRO A 450 -4.59 6.45 21.90
N VAL A 451 -4.18 6.80 20.68
CA VAL A 451 -4.92 6.43 19.47
C VAL A 451 -4.77 4.94 19.13
N VAL A 452 -3.55 4.40 19.11
CA VAL A 452 -3.29 3.03 18.66
C VAL A 452 -3.63 1.99 19.72
N THR A 453 -3.18 2.16 20.97
CA THR A 453 -3.49 1.21 22.04
C THR A 453 -4.79 1.55 22.75
N GLY A 454 -5.03 2.83 23.07
CA GLY A 454 -6.26 3.25 23.77
C GLY A 454 -7.51 3.04 22.93
N VAL A 455 -7.62 3.73 21.78
CA VAL A 455 -8.83 3.68 20.93
C VAL A 455 -8.89 2.39 20.11
N LEU A 456 -7.89 2.10 19.26
CA LEU A 456 -7.99 0.97 18.32
C LEU A 456 -7.96 -0.40 19.02
N ARG A 457 -7.00 -0.65 19.92
CA ARG A 457 -6.92 -1.94 20.63
C ARG A 457 -7.85 -2.03 21.83
N GLY A 458 -8.00 -0.93 22.59
CA GLY A 458 -8.84 -0.87 23.78
C GLY A 458 -10.32 -0.69 23.43
N GLU A 459 -10.74 0.51 23.06
CA GLU A 459 -12.15 0.84 22.82
C GLU A 459 -12.79 0.05 21.68
N LEU A 460 -12.08 -0.15 20.57
CA LEU A 460 -12.56 -0.89 19.40
C LEU A 460 -12.21 -2.40 19.43
N GLY A 461 -11.45 -2.85 20.42
CA GLY A 461 -11.16 -4.28 20.66
C GLY A 461 -10.30 -4.97 19.58
N TYR A 462 -9.52 -4.22 18.79
CA TYR A 462 -8.80 -4.80 17.65
C TYR A 462 -7.51 -5.55 18.03
N ASP A 463 -7.50 -6.87 17.84
CA ASP A 463 -6.34 -7.75 18.06
C ASP A 463 -5.65 -8.23 16.77
N GLY A 464 -6.07 -7.73 15.60
CA GLY A 464 -5.35 -7.95 14.35
C GLY A 464 -4.03 -7.18 14.27
N VAL A 465 -3.35 -7.29 13.13
CA VAL A 465 -2.08 -6.59 12.89
C VAL A 465 -2.34 -5.09 12.71
N VAL A 466 -1.58 -4.26 13.42
CA VAL A 466 -1.53 -2.82 13.15
C VAL A 466 -0.24 -2.49 12.39
N THR A 467 -0.32 -1.72 11.32
CA THR A 467 0.85 -1.22 10.56
C THR A 467 0.93 0.30 10.61
N THR A 468 2.15 0.82 10.44
CA THR A 468 2.34 2.21 10.00
C THR A 468 1.91 2.34 8.53
N ASP A 469 1.53 3.54 8.10
CA ASP A 469 1.74 3.99 6.72
C ASP A 469 3.27 4.14 6.45
N SER A 470 3.69 4.54 5.24
CA SER A 470 5.11 4.61 4.87
C SER A 470 5.89 5.59 5.74
N LEU A 471 6.80 5.06 6.57
CA LEU A 471 7.65 5.82 7.48
C LEU A 471 8.65 6.76 6.76
N ARG A 472 8.74 6.70 5.43
CA ARG A 472 9.47 7.64 4.58
C ARG A 472 8.80 9.01 4.47
N MET A 473 7.46 9.05 4.57
CA MET A 473 6.64 10.25 4.39
C MET A 473 7.00 11.35 5.40
N GLU A 474 6.86 12.62 4.99
CA GLU A 474 7.28 13.76 5.80
C GLU A 474 6.50 13.89 7.11
N GLY A 475 5.18 13.67 7.09
CA GLY A 475 4.29 13.90 8.23
C GLY A 475 4.74 13.26 9.55
N VAL A 476 5.15 11.99 9.54
CA VAL A 476 5.58 11.26 10.75
C VAL A 476 6.98 11.64 11.25
N ARG A 477 7.78 12.28 10.38
CA ARG A 477 9.20 12.62 10.61
C ARG A 477 9.39 14.08 11.04
N THR A 478 8.30 14.86 11.12
CA THR A 478 8.34 16.30 11.46
C THR A 478 8.82 16.59 12.89
N LYS A 479 8.46 15.73 13.85
CA LYS A 479 8.74 15.92 15.30
C LYS A 479 9.87 15.02 15.82
N TYR A 480 10.16 13.91 15.14
CA TYR A 480 11.10 12.88 15.58
C TYR A 480 11.99 12.40 14.44
N GLY A 481 13.26 12.13 14.74
CA GLY A 481 14.20 11.56 13.78
C GLY A 481 13.89 10.11 13.41
N ASP A 482 14.43 9.68 12.27
CA ASP A 482 14.25 8.34 11.68
C ASP A 482 14.70 7.19 12.59
N ASP A 483 15.54 7.48 13.58
CA ASP A 483 15.96 6.54 14.63
C ASP A 483 14.88 6.35 15.71
N ARG A 484 14.08 7.38 15.98
CA ARG A 484 13.05 7.41 17.04
C ARG A 484 11.67 7.00 16.56
N VAL A 485 11.28 7.42 15.37
CA VAL A 485 9.98 7.08 14.73
C VAL A 485 9.61 5.58 14.85
N PRO A 486 10.45 4.60 14.44
CA PRO A 486 10.10 3.18 14.51
C PRO A 486 9.96 2.67 15.96
N VAL A 487 10.76 3.19 16.90
CA VAL A 487 10.67 2.84 18.33
C VAL A 487 9.36 3.35 18.91
N LEU A 488 8.99 4.60 18.60
CA LEU A 488 7.75 5.22 19.08
C LEU A 488 6.51 4.52 18.51
N ALA A 489 6.50 4.14 17.23
CA ALA A 489 5.40 3.36 16.64
C ALA A 489 5.17 2.01 17.35
N LEU A 490 6.25 1.25 17.63
CA LEU A 490 6.15 -0.02 18.36
C LEU A 490 5.65 0.18 19.81
N ARG A 491 6.05 1.27 20.47
CA ARG A 491 5.55 1.68 21.80
C ARG A 491 4.08 2.16 21.77
N ALA A 492 3.64 2.78 20.68
CA ALA A 492 2.25 3.18 20.48
C ALA A 492 1.31 1.98 20.39
N GLY A 493 1.82 0.84 19.93
CA GLY A 493 1.08 -0.42 19.80
C GLY A 493 1.02 -0.96 18.36
N VAL A 494 1.77 -0.36 17.43
CA VAL A 494 1.93 -0.85 16.06
C VAL A 494 2.74 -2.15 16.03
N ASP A 495 2.41 -3.09 15.14
CA ASP A 495 3.12 -4.37 14.96
C ASP A 495 4.05 -4.38 13.74
N LEU A 496 3.68 -3.73 12.63
CA LEU A 496 4.47 -3.64 11.39
C LEU A 496 4.93 -2.21 11.09
N LEU A 497 6.19 -2.09 10.66
CA LEU A 497 6.87 -0.85 10.25
C LEU A 497 7.10 -0.88 8.74
N LEU A 498 6.46 0.04 8.02
CA LEU A 498 6.40 0.06 6.55
C LEU A 498 7.39 1.09 5.95
N ASP A 499 8.20 0.66 4.98
CA ASP A 499 9.16 1.49 4.20
C ASP A 499 9.88 2.58 5.02
N PRO A 500 10.67 2.22 6.06
CA PRO A 500 11.52 3.18 6.75
C PRO A 500 12.53 3.85 5.80
N PRO A 501 12.85 5.14 6.00
CA PRO A 501 13.73 5.90 5.11
C PRO A 501 15.14 5.30 5.04
N ASP A 502 15.69 4.88 6.19
CA ASP A 502 16.89 4.04 6.33
C ASP A 502 16.53 2.81 7.18
N LEU A 503 16.37 1.65 6.51
CA LEU A 503 16.11 0.36 7.17
C LEU A 503 17.22 -0.02 8.16
N GLY A 504 18.48 0.28 7.84
CA GLY A 504 19.63 -0.04 8.67
C GLY A 504 19.62 0.72 9.98
N LEU A 505 19.31 2.02 9.95
CA LEU A 505 19.13 2.84 11.15
C LEU A 505 17.92 2.35 11.95
N ALA A 506 16.74 2.25 11.32
CA ALA A 506 15.51 1.85 12.00
C ALA A 506 15.64 0.50 12.73
N HIS A 507 16.20 -0.51 12.07
CA HIS A 507 16.43 -1.83 12.64
C HIS A 507 17.41 -1.79 13.84
N ARG A 508 18.52 -1.03 13.73
CA ARG A 508 19.48 -0.87 14.84
C ARG A 508 18.87 -0.12 16.02
N SER A 509 18.01 0.87 15.78
CA SER A 509 17.36 1.65 16.83
C SER A 509 16.31 0.85 17.59
N VAL A 510 15.49 0.03 16.90
CA VAL A 510 14.57 -0.90 17.57
C VAL A 510 15.34 -1.91 18.44
N LEU A 511 16.44 -2.47 17.93
CA LEU A 511 17.30 -3.35 18.73
C LEU A 511 17.99 -2.64 19.90
N ALA A 512 18.33 -1.35 19.77
CA ALA A 512 18.88 -0.56 20.86
C ALA A 512 17.83 -0.30 21.96
N ALA A 513 16.59 0.04 21.56
CA ALA A 513 15.47 0.21 22.48
C ALA A 513 15.06 -1.09 23.19
N LEU A 514 15.18 -2.24 22.51
CA LEU A 514 14.98 -3.55 23.14
C LEU A 514 16.09 -3.87 24.16
N ARG A 515 17.36 -3.60 23.83
CA ARG A 515 18.49 -3.79 24.77
C ARG A 515 18.47 -2.84 25.96
N SER A 516 17.91 -1.64 25.82
CA SER A 516 17.78 -0.67 26.93
C SER A 516 16.54 -0.91 27.80
N GLY A 517 15.62 -1.77 27.38
CA GLY A 517 14.33 -1.99 28.05
C GLY A 517 13.28 -0.91 27.77
N GLU A 518 13.51 0.00 26.81
CA GLU A 518 12.47 0.92 26.32
C GLU A 518 11.36 0.16 25.55
N LEU A 519 11.75 -0.88 24.83
CA LEU A 519 10.84 -1.91 24.30
C LEU A 519 11.09 -3.19 25.08
N THR A 520 10.03 -3.90 25.48
CA THR A 520 10.15 -5.21 26.13
C THR A 520 10.09 -6.34 25.10
N GLU A 521 10.66 -7.49 25.44
CA GLU A 521 10.61 -8.66 24.57
C GLU A 521 9.18 -9.16 24.38
N GLU A 522 8.33 -9.07 25.41
CA GLU A 522 6.90 -9.44 25.33
C GLU A 522 6.13 -8.55 24.35
N ARG A 523 6.46 -7.25 24.27
CA ARG A 523 5.84 -6.35 23.27
C ARG A 523 6.20 -6.77 21.86
N ILE A 524 7.48 -7.08 21.61
CA ILE A 524 7.97 -7.56 20.30
C ILE A 524 7.34 -8.92 19.97
N ASP A 525 7.32 -9.86 20.91
CA ASP A 525 6.78 -11.21 20.73
C ASP A 525 5.29 -11.19 20.40
N ALA A 526 4.51 -10.29 21.04
CA ALA A 526 3.11 -10.08 20.69
C ALA A 526 2.93 -9.61 19.23
N SER A 527 3.76 -8.68 18.75
CA SER A 527 3.74 -8.25 17.34
C SER A 527 4.09 -9.40 16.39
N VAL A 528 5.19 -10.10 16.66
CA VAL A 528 5.66 -11.21 15.81
C VAL A 528 4.61 -12.32 15.74
N LEU A 529 3.94 -12.66 16.85
CA LEU A 529 2.87 -13.66 16.86
C LEU A 529 1.67 -13.26 15.99
N ARG A 530 1.25 -11.99 15.99
CA ARG A 530 0.19 -11.51 15.08
C ARG A 530 0.61 -11.62 13.62
N VAL A 531 1.85 -11.23 13.30
CA VAL A 531 2.40 -11.32 11.93
C VAL A 531 2.52 -12.79 11.47
N LEU A 532 2.97 -13.70 12.33
CA LEU A 532 3.03 -15.14 12.02
C LEU A 532 1.63 -15.73 11.83
N ALA A 533 0.66 -15.37 12.68
CA ALA A 533 -0.73 -15.81 12.57
C ALA A 533 -1.39 -15.30 11.28
N LEU A 534 -1.11 -14.06 10.86
CA LEU A 534 -1.55 -13.50 9.58
C LEU A 534 -0.98 -14.29 8.39
N LYS A 535 0.35 -14.49 8.36
CA LYS A 535 1.01 -15.30 7.34
C LYS A 535 0.43 -16.72 7.27
N ARG A 536 0.11 -17.31 8.42
CA ARG A 536 -0.54 -18.63 8.50
C ARG A 536 -1.95 -18.61 7.93
N ARG A 537 -2.81 -17.69 8.37
CA ARG A 537 -4.20 -17.50 7.89
C ARG A 537 -4.26 -17.39 6.36
N ARG A 538 -3.32 -16.66 5.76
CA ARG A 538 -3.17 -16.45 4.31
C ARG A 538 -2.32 -17.50 3.58
N GLY A 539 -2.12 -18.66 4.20
CA GLY A 539 -1.58 -19.84 3.55
C GLY A 539 -0.09 -19.82 3.22
N LEU A 540 0.66 -18.78 3.59
CA LEU A 540 2.08 -18.65 3.25
C LEU A 540 2.94 -19.81 3.81
N PHE A 541 2.55 -20.40 4.94
CA PHE A 541 3.22 -21.59 5.50
C PHE A 541 2.85 -22.92 4.81
N ALA A 542 1.77 -22.95 4.01
CA ALA A 542 1.29 -24.16 3.34
C ALA A 542 1.59 -24.13 1.84
N GLN A 543 1.45 -22.97 1.21
CA GLN A 543 1.68 -22.74 -0.22
C GLN A 543 2.27 -21.33 -0.44
N PRO A 544 3.57 -21.13 -0.15
CA PRO A 544 4.25 -19.85 -0.37
C PRO A 544 4.40 -19.51 -1.86
N TYR A 545 4.55 -20.52 -2.73
CA TYR A 545 4.83 -20.35 -4.14
C TYR A 545 3.57 -20.30 -5.02
N VAL A 546 3.70 -19.66 -6.17
CA VAL A 546 2.68 -19.61 -7.24
C VAL A 546 3.17 -20.26 -8.52
N ASP A 547 2.24 -20.74 -9.32
CA ASP A 547 2.49 -21.30 -10.66
C ASP A 547 2.56 -20.17 -11.70
N GLU A 548 3.78 -19.88 -12.16
CA GLU A 548 4.09 -18.86 -13.17
C GLU A 548 3.51 -19.19 -14.56
N GLY A 549 3.25 -20.47 -14.86
CA GLY A 549 2.67 -20.90 -16.14
C GLY A 549 1.20 -20.52 -16.26
N ALA A 550 0.44 -20.72 -15.18
CA ALA A 550 -0.99 -20.44 -15.13
C ALA A 550 -1.36 -18.96 -14.82
N VAL A 551 -0.40 -18.03 -14.93
CA VAL A 551 -0.68 -16.59 -14.75
C VAL A 551 -1.58 -16.05 -15.87
N GLY A 552 -1.34 -16.46 -17.11
CA GLY A 552 -2.12 -16.01 -18.28
C GLY A 552 -3.59 -16.41 -18.24
N ASP A 553 -3.92 -17.50 -17.56
CA ASP A 553 -5.29 -18.01 -17.40
C ASP A 553 -6.03 -17.36 -16.20
N ARG A 554 -5.32 -16.58 -15.38
CA ARG A 554 -5.84 -16.01 -14.12
C ARG A 554 -5.84 -14.48 -14.06
N VAL A 555 -4.92 -13.84 -14.78
CA VAL A 555 -4.71 -12.38 -14.75
C VAL A 555 -5.11 -11.79 -16.09
N GLY A 556 -5.98 -10.78 -16.10
CA GLY A 556 -6.46 -10.18 -17.34
C GLY A 556 -7.36 -11.11 -18.16
N THR A 557 -8.18 -11.93 -17.51
CA THR A 557 -9.08 -12.84 -18.24
C THR A 557 -10.21 -12.06 -18.93
N PRO A 558 -10.82 -12.58 -20.02
CA PRO A 558 -11.99 -11.95 -20.63
C PRO A 558 -13.16 -11.76 -19.65
N ALA A 559 -13.35 -12.71 -18.72
CA ALA A 559 -14.38 -12.62 -17.69
C ALA A 559 -14.08 -11.53 -16.65
N HIS A 560 -12.80 -11.31 -16.32
CA HIS A 560 -12.37 -10.25 -15.42
C HIS A 560 -12.58 -8.86 -16.04
N ARG A 561 -12.14 -8.66 -17.29
CA ARG A 561 -12.42 -7.41 -18.03
C ARG A 561 -13.91 -7.12 -18.12
N ALA A 562 -14.71 -8.10 -18.55
CA ALA A 562 -16.16 -7.93 -18.64
C ALA A 562 -16.84 -7.64 -17.29
N LEU A 563 -16.26 -8.02 -16.15
CA LEU A 563 -16.73 -7.58 -14.83
C LEU A 563 -16.31 -6.12 -14.54
N ALA A 564 -15.07 -5.76 -14.82
CA ALA A 564 -14.58 -4.39 -14.68
C ALA A 564 -15.40 -3.39 -15.50
N ASP A 565 -15.69 -3.71 -16.76
CA ASP A 565 -16.51 -2.89 -17.67
C ASP A 565 -17.89 -2.64 -17.07
N ARG A 566 -18.61 -3.71 -16.65
CA ARG A 566 -19.93 -3.59 -16.00
C ARG A 566 -19.93 -2.78 -14.70
N LEU A 567 -18.83 -2.83 -13.93
CA LEU A 567 -18.70 -2.05 -12.70
C LEU A 567 -18.42 -0.57 -13.01
N ALA A 568 -17.61 -0.28 -14.03
CA ALA A 568 -17.32 1.07 -14.49
C ALA A 568 -18.55 1.74 -15.12
N GLU A 569 -19.30 1.03 -15.98
CA GLU A 569 -20.58 1.47 -16.54
C GLU A 569 -21.53 1.93 -15.44
N ARG A 570 -21.74 1.11 -14.41
CA ARG A 570 -22.61 1.41 -13.27
C ARG A 570 -22.12 2.58 -12.42
N GLY A 571 -20.82 2.85 -12.38
CA GLY A 571 -20.25 4.00 -11.67
C GLY A 571 -20.49 5.35 -12.37
N THR A 572 -20.89 5.34 -13.64
CA THR A 572 -21.15 6.57 -14.41
C THR A 572 -22.42 7.26 -13.91
N THR A 573 -22.27 8.49 -13.38
CA THR A 573 -23.38 9.26 -12.81
C THR A 573 -23.75 10.45 -13.70
N LEU A 574 -25.00 10.48 -14.18
CA LEU A 574 -25.54 11.60 -14.95
C LEU A 574 -26.05 12.70 -14.00
N VAL A 575 -25.24 13.74 -13.78
CA VAL A 575 -25.56 14.82 -12.82
C VAL A 575 -26.59 15.82 -13.36
N VAL A 576 -26.50 16.19 -14.64
CA VAL A 576 -27.42 17.10 -15.34
C VAL A 576 -27.64 16.59 -16.76
N ASN A 577 -28.88 16.61 -17.25
CA ASN A 577 -29.23 16.42 -18.65
C ASN A 577 -30.42 17.33 -19.00
N ASP A 578 -30.21 18.28 -19.90
CA ASP A 578 -31.22 19.21 -20.42
C ASP A 578 -31.99 18.65 -21.64
N GLY A 579 -31.76 17.37 -21.97
CA GLY A 579 -32.27 16.71 -23.17
C GLY A 579 -31.19 16.46 -24.22
N THR A 580 -29.96 16.94 -24.01
CA THR A 580 -28.81 16.71 -24.91
C THR A 580 -28.42 15.23 -25.04
N LEU A 581 -28.55 14.43 -23.97
CA LEU A 581 -28.16 13.02 -23.97
C LEU A 581 -29.39 12.08 -24.14
N PRO A 582 -29.26 10.95 -24.88
CA PRO A 582 -28.03 10.44 -25.52
C PRO A 582 -27.69 11.14 -26.83
N LEU A 583 -26.38 11.36 -27.07
CA LEU A 583 -25.87 11.84 -28.36
C LEU A 583 -26.21 10.85 -29.48
N ARG A 584 -26.40 11.35 -30.70
CA ARG A 584 -26.64 10.54 -31.90
C ARG A 584 -25.77 11.05 -33.05
N PRO A 585 -25.14 10.17 -33.86
CA PRO A 585 -24.48 10.60 -35.08
C PRO A 585 -25.48 11.18 -36.08
N ASP A 586 -25.34 12.47 -36.41
CA ASP A 586 -26.19 13.22 -37.34
C ASP A 586 -25.43 13.69 -38.60
N GLY A 587 -24.14 13.38 -38.70
CA GLY A 587 -23.22 13.84 -39.75
C GLY A 587 -22.40 15.08 -39.36
N GLY A 588 -22.64 15.66 -38.19
CA GLY A 588 -21.82 16.71 -37.59
C GLY A 588 -20.40 16.25 -37.22
N ARG A 589 -19.57 17.20 -36.76
CA ARG A 589 -18.24 16.92 -36.19
C ARG A 589 -18.27 17.09 -34.68
N LEU A 590 -17.72 16.14 -33.94
CA LEU A 590 -17.75 16.07 -32.48
C LEU A 590 -16.36 16.38 -31.90
N LEU A 591 -16.12 17.60 -31.44
CA LEU A 591 -14.85 17.99 -30.85
C LEU A 591 -14.66 17.36 -29.46
N VAL A 592 -13.70 16.44 -29.32
CA VAL A 592 -13.32 15.86 -28.01
C VAL A 592 -12.20 16.68 -27.38
N LEU A 593 -12.49 17.29 -26.22
CA LEU A 593 -11.53 18.04 -25.41
C LEU A 593 -11.45 17.47 -23.98
N GLY A 594 -10.29 17.58 -23.35
CA GLY A 594 -10.08 17.16 -21.96
C GLY A 594 -8.67 17.51 -21.48
N VAL A 595 -8.44 17.33 -20.18
CA VAL A 595 -7.10 17.41 -19.59
C VAL A 595 -6.53 15.99 -19.53
N ASP A 596 -5.60 15.69 -20.42
CA ASP A 596 -4.86 14.43 -20.34
C ASP A 596 -3.79 14.51 -19.23
N PRO A 597 -3.71 13.52 -18.32
CA PRO A 597 -2.64 13.48 -17.34
C PRO A 597 -1.29 13.20 -18.00
N ALA A 598 -0.21 13.78 -17.45
CA ALA A 598 1.14 13.62 -17.98
C ALA A 598 1.65 12.16 -17.96
N SER A 599 1.04 11.31 -17.12
CA SER A 599 1.16 9.86 -17.17
C SER A 599 -0.24 9.26 -17.19
N ALA A 600 -0.54 8.45 -18.20
CA ALA A 600 -1.82 7.77 -18.32
C ALA A 600 -1.91 6.63 -17.29
N SER A 601 -3.00 6.58 -16.52
CA SER A 601 -3.25 5.53 -15.53
C SER A 601 -3.67 4.22 -16.21
N GLY A 602 -2.71 3.51 -16.79
CA GLY A 602 -2.89 2.17 -17.35
C GLY A 602 -3.82 2.04 -18.56
N SER A 603 -4.27 3.16 -19.15
CA SER A 603 -5.16 3.18 -20.33
C SER A 603 -4.40 3.05 -21.65
N ASP A 604 -5.11 2.73 -22.74
CA ASP A 604 -4.59 2.57 -24.12
C ASP A 604 -4.13 3.88 -24.79
N GLY A 605 -3.58 4.81 -24.01
CA GLY A 605 -3.20 6.16 -24.38
C GLY A 605 -3.92 7.24 -23.55
N PRO A 606 -3.75 8.52 -23.93
CA PRO A 606 -4.41 9.65 -23.30
C PRO A 606 -5.94 9.53 -23.33
N ALA A 607 -6.62 9.95 -22.27
CA ALA A 607 -8.06 9.80 -22.09
C ALA A 607 -8.86 10.44 -23.24
N THR A 608 -8.44 11.62 -23.73
CA THR A 608 -9.06 12.27 -24.89
C THR A 608 -9.02 11.40 -26.15
N ARG A 609 -7.90 10.71 -26.40
CA ARG A 609 -7.71 9.83 -27.56
C ARG A 609 -8.41 8.48 -27.42
N VAL A 610 -8.54 7.98 -26.19
CA VAL A 610 -9.34 6.78 -25.91
C VAL A 610 -10.82 7.09 -26.18
N LEU A 611 -11.34 8.19 -25.62
CA LEU A 611 -12.73 8.63 -25.83
C LEU A 611 -13.02 8.96 -27.30
N ALA A 612 -12.11 9.66 -28.00
CA ALA A 612 -12.24 9.95 -29.43
C ALA A 612 -12.41 8.67 -30.26
N ARG A 613 -11.53 7.67 -30.08
CA ARG A 613 -11.61 6.39 -30.82
C ARG A 613 -12.87 5.59 -30.47
N ALA A 614 -13.35 5.66 -29.24
CA ALA A 614 -14.62 5.04 -28.85
C ALA A 614 -15.81 5.71 -29.56
N LEU A 615 -15.83 7.04 -29.64
CA LEU A 615 -16.87 7.79 -30.36
C LEU A 615 -16.80 7.56 -31.88
N GLU A 616 -15.60 7.46 -32.46
CA GLU A 616 -15.42 7.07 -33.87
C GLU A 616 -15.97 5.67 -34.16
N ALA A 617 -15.79 4.71 -33.25
CA ALA A 617 -16.34 3.36 -33.36
C ALA A 617 -17.88 3.34 -33.29
N GLU A 618 -18.49 4.23 -32.50
CA GLU A 618 -19.94 4.48 -32.45
C GLU A 618 -20.46 5.31 -33.65
N GLY A 619 -19.60 5.61 -34.64
CA GLY A 619 -19.98 6.27 -35.89
C GLY A 619 -20.02 7.80 -35.83
N PHE A 620 -19.53 8.43 -34.76
CA PHE A 620 -19.30 9.87 -34.74
C PHE A 620 -18.09 10.24 -35.61
N ARG A 621 -18.13 11.44 -36.20
CA ARG A 621 -16.95 12.03 -36.84
C ARG A 621 -16.29 12.98 -35.84
N VAL A 622 -15.21 12.55 -35.21
CA VAL A 622 -14.43 13.37 -34.26
C VAL A 622 -13.56 14.39 -35.00
#